data_AF-A0A1M4TQR6-F1
#
_entry.id   AF-A0A1M4TQR6-F1
#
_cell.length_a   1.000
_cell.length_b   1.000
_cell.length_c   1.000
_cell.angle_alpha   90.00
_cell.angle_beta   90.00
_cell.angle_gamma   90.00
#
_symmetry.space_group_name_H-M   'P 1'
#
loop_
_entity.id
_entity.type
_entity.pdbx_description
1 polymer ?
#
loop_
_entity_poly.entity_id
_entity_poly.type
_entity_poly.pdbx_seq_one_letter_code
_entity_poly.pdbx_strand_id
1 'polypeptide(L)'
;MNTITKNLIKGVAIGLIASFIKSLAEPPLQKIGETLLPPEDDELKLRGADVTRQPENMPPAVFAKEMYRKIAHTELSYSGTLKSMKIIHYTLGTLIGVSYIFMTEKNKNFTAGEGIAAGITVWALTHGSTVPALKLQEKFRICRNPGGFGNSVRMLFLACQWSR
;
A
#
# COMPACT_ATOMS: atom_id res chain seq x y z
N MET A 1 9.63 -16.78 27.76
CA MET A 1 9.85 -16.19 26.40
C MET A 1 10.60 -14.87 26.57
N ASN A 2 11.69 -14.64 25.82
CA ASN A 2 12.47 -13.40 25.97
C ASN A 2 11.77 -12.19 25.30
N THR A 3 12.24 -10.98 25.62
CA THR A 3 11.64 -9.72 25.14
C THR A 3 11.63 -9.61 23.62
N ILE A 4 12.66 -10.12 22.95
CA ILE A 4 12.76 -10.10 21.48
C ILE A 4 11.65 -10.95 20.86
N THR A 5 11.48 -12.20 21.29
CA THR A 5 10.42 -13.08 20.79
C THR A 5 9.04 -12.51 21.08
N LYS A 6 8.83 -11.93 22.27
CA LYS A 6 7.56 -11.27 22.62
C LYS A 6 7.25 -10.10 21.66
N ASN A 7 8.24 -9.25 21.38
CA ASN A 7 8.07 -8.08 20.52
C ASN A 7 7.88 -8.48 19.06
N LEU A 8 8.55 -9.53 18.60
CA LEU A 8 8.33 -10.11 17.28
C LEU A 8 6.88 -10.61 17.13
N ILE A 9 6.40 -11.44 18.07
CA ILE A 9 5.02 -11.97 18.02
C ILE A 9 3.99 -10.83 18.05
N LYS A 10 4.17 -9.85 18.95
CA LYS A 10 3.32 -8.66 19.00
C LYS A 10 3.31 -7.91 17.66
N GLY A 11 4.48 -7.66 17.10
CA GLY A 11 4.64 -6.93 15.85
C GLY A 11 3.97 -7.63 14.67
N VAL A 12 4.13 -8.95 14.58
CA VAL A 12 3.43 -9.78 13.58
C VAL A 12 1.93 -9.69 13.78
N ALA A 13 1.43 -9.91 15.00
CA ALA A 13 0.00 -9.85 15.29
C ALA A 13 -0.60 -8.48 14.94
N ILE A 14 0.07 -7.39 15.34
CA ILE A 14 -0.37 -6.02 15.05
C ILE A 14 -0.32 -5.73 13.55
N GLY A 15 0.74 -6.12 12.85
CA GLY A 15 0.86 -5.93 11.40
C GLY A 15 -0.25 -6.67 10.62
N LEU A 16 -0.59 -7.89 11.04
CA LEU A 16 -1.69 -8.66 10.45
C LEU A 16 -3.06 -8.03 10.76
N ILE A 17 -3.30 -7.63 12.02
CA ILE A 17 -4.55 -6.95 12.41
C ILE A 17 -4.71 -5.63 11.64
N ALA A 18 -3.66 -4.82 11.52
CA ALA A 18 -3.68 -3.58 10.76
C ALA A 18 -3.99 -3.83 9.28
N SER A 19 -3.39 -4.87 8.68
CA SER A 19 -3.67 -5.27 7.29
C SER A 19 -5.12 -5.73 7.11
N PHE A 20 -5.66 -6.47 8.09
CA PHE A 20 -7.06 -6.89 8.08
C PHE A 20 -8.02 -5.69 8.20
N ILE A 21 -7.79 -4.78 9.16
CA ILE A 21 -8.58 -3.56 9.30
C ILE A 21 -8.55 -2.74 8.01
N LYS A 22 -7.37 -2.63 7.37
CA LYS A 22 -7.22 -1.97 6.06
C LYS A 22 -8.10 -2.64 5.00
N SER A 23 -8.10 -3.97 4.88
CA SER A 23 -8.95 -4.68 3.91
C SER A 23 -10.45 -4.47 4.11
N LEU A 24 -10.89 -4.20 5.34
CA LEU A 24 -12.29 -3.86 5.62
C LEU A 24 -12.61 -2.39 5.33
N ALA A 25 -11.66 -1.49 5.62
CA ALA A 25 -11.84 -0.05 5.46
C ALA A 25 -11.69 0.42 4.00
N GLU A 26 -10.86 -0.23 3.20
CA GLU A 26 -10.59 0.20 1.82
C GLU A 26 -11.83 0.17 0.91
N PRO A 27 -12.64 -0.91 0.83
CA PRO A 27 -13.78 -0.94 -0.10
C PRO A 27 -14.82 0.18 0.12
N PRO A 28 -15.29 0.48 1.35
CA PRO A 28 -16.22 1.58 1.55
C PRO A 28 -15.58 2.95 1.27
N LEU A 29 -14.32 3.16 1.68
CA LEU A 29 -13.61 4.41 1.42
C LEU A 29 -13.39 4.62 -0.09
N GLN A 30 -13.05 3.56 -0.82
CA GLN A 30 -12.92 3.60 -2.28
C GLN A 30 -14.26 3.98 -2.92
N LYS A 31 -15.35 3.33 -2.52
CA LYS A 31 -16.69 3.63 -3.05
C LYS A 31 -17.09 5.08 -2.82
N ILE A 32 -16.81 5.63 -1.63
CA ILE A 32 -17.04 7.03 -1.31
C ILE A 32 -16.18 7.93 -2.21
N GLY A 33 -14.89 7.63 -2.35
CA GLY A 33 -13.96 8.37 -3.21
C GLY A 33 -14.43 8.42 -4.67
N GLU A 34 -14.82 7.26 -5.22
CA GLU A 34 -15.32 7.14 -6.59
C GLU A 34 -16.69 7.83 -6.78
N THR A 35 -17.52 7.91 -5.73
CA THR A 35 -18.80 8.65 -5.79
C THR A 35 -18.57 10.16 -5.80
N LEU A 36 -17.62 10.66 -5.00
CA LEU A 36 -17.32 12.08 -4.89
C LEU A 36 -16.47 12.59 -6.06
N LEU A 37 -15.56 11.75 -6.56
CA LEU A 37 -14.62 12.06 -7.62
C LEU A 37 -14.54 10.87 -8.59
N PRO A 38 -15.54 10.71 -9.49
CA PRO A 38 -15.56 9.61 -10.45
C PRO A 38 -14.28 9.59 -11.28
N PRO A 39 -13.63 8.43 -11.46
CA PRO A 39 -12.45 8.31 -12.32
C PRO A 39 -12.87 8.27 -13.79
N GLU A 40 -12.06 8.86 -14.67
CA GLU A 40 -12.22 8.72 -16.12
C GLU A 40 -11.74 7.33 -16.58
N ASP A 41 -12.22 6.88 -17.75
CA ASP A 41 -11.86 5.56 -18.30
C ASP A 41 -10.36 5.41 -18.62
N ASP A 42 -9.65 6.50 -18.91
CA ASP A 42 -8.20 6.49 -19.13
C ASP A 42 -7.45 6.42 -17.78
N GLU A 43 -7.97 7.04 -16.73
CA GLU A 43 -7.39 7.00 -15.39
C GLU A 43 -7.44 5.60 -14.78
N LEU A 44 -8.50 4.85 -15.05
CA LEU A 44 -8.67 3.47 -14.60
C LEU A 44 -7.70 2.48 -15.27
N LYS A 45 -7.06 2.88 -16.37
CA LYS A 45 -6.05 2.07 -17.07
C LYS A 45 -4.63 2.32 -16.53
N LEU A 46 -4.45 3.32 -15.67
CA LEU A 46 -3.16 3.65 -15.10
C LEU A 46 -2.72 2.57 -14.11
N ARG A 47 -1.39 2.35 -14.03
CA ARG A 47 -0.82 1.43 -13.04
C ARG A 47 -1.20 1.88 -11.62
N GLY A 48 -1.75 0.95 -10.85
CA GLY A 48 -2.15 1.16 -9.47
C GLY A 48 -3.46 1.93 -9.27
N ALA A 49 -4.30 2.07 -10.29
CA ALA A 49 -5.53 2.86 -10.23
C ALA A 49 -6.84 2.04 -10.13
N ASP A 50 -6.81 0.74 -10.43
CA ASP A 50 -8.01 -0.10 -10.43
C ASP A 50 -7.73 -1.51 -9.90
N VAL A 51 -7.83 -1.66 -8.58
CA VAL A 51 -7.69 -2.96 -7.91
C VAL A 51 -8.82 -3.94 -8.24
N THR A 52 -9.99 -3.45 -8.66
CA THR A 52 -11.17 -4.30 -8.83
C THR A 52 -11.14 -5.02 -10.17
N ARG A 53 -10.81 -4.30 -11.26
CA ARG A 53 -10.83 -4.84 -12.61
C ARG A 53 -9.43 -5.19 -13.14
N GLN A 54 -8.38 -4.58 -12.59
CA GLN A 54 -7.00 -4.76 -13.05
C GLN A 54 -6.01 -4.95 -11.87
N PRO A 55 -6.27 -5.92 -10.96
CA PRO A 55 -5.40 -6.15 -9.80
C PRO A 55 -3.94 -6.44 -10.16
N GLU A 56 -3.68 -7.00 -11.35
CA GLU A 56 -2.34 -7.25 -11.88
C GLU A 56 -1.54 -5.98 -12.20
N ASN A 57 -2.22 -4.83 -12.30
CA ASN A 57 -1.60 -3.53 -12.50
C ASN A 57 -1.34 -2.80 -11.17
N MET A 58 -1.67 -3.42 -10.03
CA MET A 58 -1.33 -2.86 -8.71
C MET A 58 0.17 -2.96 -8.44
N PRO A 59 0.76 -2.00 -7.70
CA PRO A 59 2.22 -1.94 -7.59
C PRO A 59 2.91 -3.18 -7.01
N PRO A 60 2.36 -3.94 -6.03
CA PRO A 60 3.00 -5.18 -5.60
C PRO A 60 2.96 -6.27 -6.69
N ALA A 61 1.90 -6.31 -7.51
CA ALA A 61 1.81 -7.20 -8.66
C ALA A 61 2.80 -6.83 -9.76
N VAL A 62 2.92 -5.55 -10.08
CA VAL A 62 3.92 -5.03 -11.04
C VAL A 62 5.33 -5.33 -10.54
N PHE A 63 5.62 -5.08 -9.27
CA PHE A 63 6.91 -5.40 -8.67
C PHE A 63 7.23 -6.90 -8.74
N ALA A 64 6.26 -7.76 -8.41
CA ALA A 64 6.44 -9.21 -8.50
C ALA A 64 6.78 -9.66 -9.93
N LYS A 65 6.04 -9.17 -10.94
CA LYS A 65 6.30 -9.47 -12.35
C LYS A 65 7.69 -9.00 -12.78
N GLU A 66 8.05 -7.76 -12.46
CA GLU A 66 9.33 -7.18 -12.84
C GLU A 66 10.51 -7.91 -12.21
N MET A 67 10.41 -8.27 -10.92
CA MET A 67 11.46 -9.02 -10.22
C MET A 67 11.57 -10.46 -10.72
N TYR A 68 10.43 -11.13 -10.92
CA TYR A 68 10.42 -12.50 -11.43
C TYR A 68 11.03 -12.57 -12.83
N ARG A 69 10.66 -11.64 -13.73
CA ARG A 69 11.25 -11.55 -15.06
C ARG A 69 12.76 -11.31 -15.03
N LYS A 70 13.24 -10.45 -14.12
CA LYS A 70 14.68 -10.18 -13.97
C LYS A 70 15.48 -11.40 -13.49
N ILE A 71 14.89 -12.23 -12.63
CA ILE A 71 15.58 -13.37 -11.99
C ILE A 71 15.42 -14.66 -12.80
N ALA A 72 14.20 -14.98 -13.22
CA ALA A 72 13.84 -16.23 -13.87
C ALA A 72 13.79 -16.13 -15.41
N HIS A 73 14.02 -14.94 -15.97
CA HIS A 73 13.97 -14.66 -17.42
C HIS A 73 12.66 -15.10 -18.12
N THR A 74 11.58 -15.24 -17.35
CA THR A 74 10.25 -15.69 -17.80
C THR A 74 9.17 -14.83 -17.16
N GLU A 75 7.97 -14.83 -17.73
CA GLU A 75 6.83 -14.08 -17.19
C GLU A 75 6.15 -14.85 -16.06
N LEU A 76 5.74 -14.13 -15.02
CA LEU A 76 4.98 -14.69 -13.92
C LEU A 76 3.52 -14.89 -14.38
N SER A 77 2.96 -16.08 -14.19
CA SER A 77 1.57 -16.36 -14.54
C SER A 77 0.61 -15.40 -13.82
N TYR A 78 -0.59 -15.19 -14.36
CA TYR A 78 -1.58 -14.30 -13.76
C TYR A 78 -1.92 -14.71 -12.31
N SER A 79 -2.20 -15.99 -12.07
CA SER A 79 -2.46 -16.51 -10.72
C SER A 79 -1.25 -16.36 -9.79
N GLY A 80 -0.04 -16.59 -10.31
CA GLY A 80 1.21 -16.36 -9.58
C GLY A 80 1.40 -14.88 -9.22
N THR A 81 1.04 -13.98 -10.12
CA THR A 81 1.10 -12.53 -9.90
C THR A 81 0.17 -12.10 -8.77
N LEU A 82 -1.09 -12.53 -8.80
CA LEU A 82 -2.06 -12.19 -7.74
C LEU A 82 -1.66 -12.79 -6.39
N LYS A 83 -1.14 -14.02 -6.39
CA LYS A 83 -0.64 -14.66 -5.16
C LYS A 83 0.54 -13.88 -4.59
N SER A 84 1.53 -13.53 -5.43
CA SER A 84 2.70 -12.75 -5.03
C SER A 84 2.33 -11.36 -4.53
N MET A 85 1.37 -10.69 -5.18
CA MET A 85 0.85 -9.40 -4.73
C MET A 85 0.37 -9.46 -3.28
N LYS A 86 -0.45 -10.45 -2.94
CA LYS A 86 -0.95 -10.67 -1.57
C LYS A 86 0.18 -10.95 -0.59
N ILE A 87 1.11 -11.84 -0.96
CA ILE A 87 2.28 -12.17 -0.13
C ILE A 87 3.08 -10.89 0.18
N ILE A 88 3.45 -10.11 -0.84
CA ILE A 88 4.22 -8.88 -0.68
C ILE A 88 3.48 -7.90 0.25
N HIS A 89 2.17 -7.74 0.06
CA HIS A 89 1.35 -6.85 0.88
C HIS A 89 1.39 -7.24 2.36
N TYR A 90 1.08 -8.50 2.68
CA TYR A 90 1.08 -8.99 4.07
C TYR A 90 2.48 -9.01 4.69
N THR A 91 3.51 -9.34 3.90
CA THR A 91 4.90 -9.28 4.34
C THR A 91 5.28 -7.84 4.71
N LEU A 92 4.95 -6.86 3.88
CA LEU A 92 5.22 -5.45 4.17
C LEU A 92 4.47 -4.98 5.43
N GLY A 93 3.18 -5.30 5.56
CA GLY A 93 2.39 -4.98 6.75
C GLY A 93 2.96 -5.59 8.03
N THR A 94 3.43 -6.84 7.94
CA THR A 94 4.10 -7.54 9.05
C THR A 94 5.41 -6.86 9.44
N LEU A 95 6.26 -6.52 8.45
CA LEU A 95 7.53 -5.84 8.69
C LEU A 95 7.32 -4.48 9.37
N ILE A 96 6.34 -3.70 8.90
CA ILE A 96 5.97 -2.41 9.50
C ILE A 96 5.52 -2.60 10.96
N GLY A 97 4.64 -3.58 11.23
CA GLY A 97 4.17 -3.87 12.58
C GLY A 97 5.30 -4.27 13.53
N VAL A 98 6.22 -5.11 13.08
CA VAL A 98 7.44 -5.47 13.83
C VAL A 98 8.31 -4.24 14.08
N SER A 99 8.64 -3.47 13.04
CA SER A 99 9.45 -2.27 13.19
C SER A 99 8.83 -1.27 14.16
N TYR A 100 7.51 -1.06 14.09
CA TYR A 100 6.78 -0.17 15.00
C TYR A 100 6.95 -0.60 16.45
N ILE A 101 6.72 -1.88 16.77
CA ILE A 101 6.85 -2.38 18.15
C ILE A 101 8.28 -2.28 18.68
N PHE A 102 9.27 -2.60 17.87
CA PHE A 102 10.67 -2.43 18.26
C PHE A 102 11.02 -0.96 18.52
N MET A 103 10.42 -0.02 17.78
CA MET A 103 10.66 1.41 17.96
C MET A 103 9.97 1.96 19.22
N THR A 104 8.72 1.58 19.48
CA THR A 104 7.99 1.98 20.70
C THR A 104 8.63 1.44 21.98
N GLU A 105 9.23 0.24 21.93
CA GLU A 105 9.91 -0.35 23.09
C GLU A 105 11.27 0.30 23.36
N LYS A 106 11.97 0.79 22.32
CA LYS A 106 13.27 1.45 22.45
C LYS A 106 13.16 2.95 22.76
N ASN A 107 12.07 3.59 22.39
CA ASN A 107 11.91 5.04 22.52
C ASN A 107 10.64 5.37 23.31
N LYS A 108 10.81 5.86 24.54
CA LYS A 108 9.69 6.26 25.42
C LYS A 108 8.87 7.43 24.88
N ASN A 109 9.41 8.18 23.92
CA ASN A 109 8.69 9.26 23.23
C ASN A 109 7.74 8.73 22.15
N PHE A 110 7.93 7.48 21.69
CA PHE A 110 7.01 6.82 20.76
C PHE A 110 5.93 6.09 21.55
N THR A 111 4.75 6.70 21.64
CA THR A 111 3.64 6.12 22.41
C THR A 111 2.68 5.35 21.51
N ALA A 112 1.96 4.39 22.08
CA ALA A 112 0.98 3.58 21.36
C ALA A 112 -0.18 4.40 20.71
N GLY A 113 -0.32 5.69 21.07
CA GLY A 113 -1.32 6.61 20.50
C GLY A 113 -0.92 7.28 19.18
N GLU A 114 0.32 7.11 18.71
CA GLU A 114 0.83 7.76 17.49
C GLU A 114 0.49 7.02 16.19
N GLY A 115 -0.47 6.09 16.22
CA GLY A 115 -0.84 5.26 15.08
C GLY A 115 -1.19 6.05 13.81
N ILE A 116 -1.77 7.24 13.95
CA ILE A 116 -2.05 8.14 12.81
C ILE A 116 -0.73 8.67 12.21
N ALA A 117 0.18 9.17 13.03
CA ALA A 117 1.47 9.68 12.56
C ALA A 117 2.31 8.57 11.93
N ALA A 118 2.29 7.37 12.52
CA ALA A 118 2.91 6.18 11.94
C ALA A 118 2.28 5.81 10.59
N GLY A 119 0.95 5.83 10.48
CA GLY A 119 0.23 5.60 9.23
C GLY A 119 0.57 6.61 8.13
N ILE A 120 0.61 7.91 8.47
CA ILE A 120 1.02 8.99 7.55
C ILE A 120 2.47 8.77 7.11
N THR A 121 3.36 8.42 8.03
CA THR A 121 4.77 8.17 7.74
C THR A 121 4.94 7.00 6.79
N VAL A 122 4.26 5.88 7.06
CA VAL A 122 4.26 4.70 6.18
C VAL A 122 3.73 5.09 4.80
N TRP A 123 2.61 5.79 4.73
CA TRP A 123 2.04 6.25 3.47
C TRP A 123 3.01 7.15 2.68
N ALA A 124 3.66 8.09 3.35
CA ALA A 124 4.63 8.98 2.71
C ALA A 124 5.87 8.21 2.21
N LEU A 125 6.35 7.23 2.98
CA LEU A 125 7.50 6.40 2.59
C LEU A 125 7.17 5.39 1.49
N THR A 126 5.93 4.95 1.37
CA THR A 126 5.51 4.03 0.31
C THR A 126 4.97 4.79 -0.90
N HIS A 127 3.79 5.38 -0.79
CA HIS A 127 3.09 6.06 -1.88
C HIS A 127 3.67 7.43 -2.20
N GLY A 128 4.18 8.14 -1.21
CA GLY A 128 4.83 9.45 -1.43
C GLY A 128 6.22 9.36 -2.05
N SER A 129 6.90 8.20 -1.96
CA SER A 129 8.29 8.06 -2.42
C SER A 129 8.59 6.74 -3.12
N THR A 130 8.66 5.61 -2.42
CA THR A 130 9.19 4.34 -2.95
C THR A 130 8.45 3.88 -4.21
N VAL A 131 7.12 3.91 -4.18
CA VAL A 131 6.26 3.40 -5.25
C VAL A 131 6.40 4.25 -6.53
N PRO A 132 6.30 5.60 -6.47
CA PRO A 132 6.64 6.45 -7.61
C PRO A 132 8.08 6.31 -8.08
N ALA A 133 9.06 6.24 -7.17
CA ALA A 133 10.47 6.16 -7.51
C ALA A 133 10.80 4.89 -8.31
N LEU A 134 10.14 3.78 -7.98
CA LEU A 134 10.23 2.52 -8.70
C LEU A 134 9.34 2.45 -9.95
N LYS A 135 8.60 3.52 -10.29
CA LYS A 135 7.66 3.57 -11.42
C LYS A 135 6.61 2.45 -11.40
N LEU A 136 6.24 2.00 -10.21
CA LEU A 136 5.23 0.96 -10.02
C LEU A 136 3.80 1.50 -10.08
N GLN A 137 3.65 2.82 -9.91
CA GLN A 137 2.40 3.55 -10.05
C GLN A 137 2.60 4.70 -11.02
N GLU A 138 1.63 4.93 -11.91
CA GLU A 138 1.70 6.01 -12.88
C GLU A 138 1.19 7.33 -12.31
N LYS A 139 1.72 8.43 -12.84
CA LYS A 139 1.33 9.77 -12.42
C LYS A 139 -0.03 10.08 -13.03
N PHE A 140 -1.04 10.28 -12.19
CA PHE A 140 -2.34 10.78 -12.65
C PHE A 140 -2.17 12.10 -13.42
N ARG A 141 -2.96 12.29 -14.49
CA ARG A 141 -2.96 13.51 -15.33
C ARG A 141 -3.22 14.81 -14.55
N ILE A 142 -3.65 14.68 -13.30
CA ILE A 142 -3.92 15.72 -12.30
C ILE A 142 -2.72 16.66 -12.07
N CYS A 143 -1.47 16.23 -12.33
CA CYS A 143 -0.29 17.11 -12.21
C CYS A 143 -0.01 18.03 -13.42
N ARG A 144 -0.86 18.06 -14.48
CA ARG A 144 -0.69 19.02 -15.58
C ARG A 144 -1.34 20.39 -15.34
N ASN A 145 -2.18 20.55 -14.31
CA ASN A 145 -2.86 21.82 -14.05
C ASN A 145 -2.72 22.22 -12.56
N PRO A 146 -1.79 23.12 -12.20
CA PRO A 146 -1.41 23.40 -10.81
C PRO A 146 -2.43 24.23 -10.00
N GLY A 147 -3.63 24.50 -10.51
CA GLY A 147 -4.57 25.46 -9.91
C GLY A 147 -5.69 24.92 -9.01
N GLY A 148 -5.84 23.61 -8.81
CA GLY A 148 -7.04 23.04 -8.15
C GLY A 148 -6.78 22.40 -6.79
N PHE A 149 -7.32 22.97 -5.70
CA PHE A 149 -7.26 22.43 -4.33
C PHE A 149 -7.97 21.05 -4.18
N GLY A 150 -8.87 20.70 -5.10
CA GLY A 150 -9.53 19.37 -5.16
C GLY A 150 -8.62 18.21 -5.60
N ASN A 151 -7.41 18.51 -6.06
CA ASN A 151 -6.53 17.56 -6.76
C ASN A 151 -5.72 16.66 -5.83
N SER A 152 -5.38 17.13 -4.63
CA SER A 152 -4.65 16.34 -3.62
C SER A 152 -5.54 15.26 -2.96
N VAL A 153 -6.85 15.52 -2.87
CA VAL A 153 -7.84 14.59 -2.31
C VAL A 153 -8.00 13.36 -3.22
N ARG A 154 -8.00 13.56 -4.54
CA ARG A 154 -8.11 12.48 -5.54
C ARG A 154 -6.94 11.49 -5.47
N MET A 155 -5.73 11.98 -5.16
CA MET A 155 -4.53 11.15 -4.98
C MET A 155 -4.58 10.31 -3.68
N LEU A 156 -5.17 10.87 -2.62
CA LEU A 156 -5.30 10.19 -1.32
C LEU A 156 -6.25 8.98 -1.40
N PHE A 157 -7.35 9.10 -2.17
CA PHE A 157 -8.30 8.01 -2.37
C PHE A 157 -7.72 6.86 -3.20
N LEU A 158 -6.93 7.16 -4.24
CA LEU A 158 -6.34 6.15 -5.13
C LEU A 158 -5.16 5.40 -4.47
N ALA A 159 -4.41 6.05 -3.56
CA ALA A 159 -3.37 5.39 -2.78
C ALA A 159 -3.93 4.32 -1.80
N CYS A 160 -5.25 4.35 -1.51
CA CYS A 160 -5.90 3.44 -0.59
C CYS A 160 -6.41 2.14 -1.25
N GLN A 161 -5.88 1.73 -2.40
CA GLN A 161 -6.44 0.62 -3.20
C GLN A 161 -5.72 -0.74 -3.07
N TRP A 162 -4.92 -0.99 -2.03
CA TRP A 162 -3.87 -2.03 -2.11
C TRP A 162 -4.19 -3.39 -1.48
N SER A 163 -5.34 -3.59 -0.85
CA SER A 163 -5.54 -4.72 0.08
C SER A 163 -6.64 -5.72 -0.27
N ARG A 164 -6.99 -5.92 -1.56
CA ARG A 164 -7.91 -7.01 -1.99
C ARG A 164 -7.20 -8.26 -2.52
#